data_AF-A0A661UPX2-F1
#
_entry.id   AF-A0A661UPX2-F1
#
_cell.length_a   1.000
_cell.length_b   1.000
_cell.length_c   1.000
_cell.angle_alpha   90.00
_cell.angle_beta   90.00
_cell.angle_gamma   90.00
#
_symmetry.space_group_name_H-M   'P 1'
#
loop_
_entity.id
_entity.type
_entity.pdbx_description
1 polymer ?
#
loop_
_entity_poly.entity_id
_entity_poly.type
_entity_poly.pdbx_seq_one_letter_code
_entity_poly.pdbx_strand_id
1 'polypeptide(L)'
;MNYQFSKTQIFHFLIANVLVLGIVAYASVLESTYPDFYYLSIQEDEYLEWSSFWAFLLAAAAYFRRATDYRQTTNKTPWFFYGITLFCFIVAMEEISWGQRVLGYRPPAYFLEHNFQQEFNFHNVVDTDYRKLALTLIIAGYGIGLPLAARLKILDHWFERIGIVAPSIALLPAYAGTFLLYVLYPWSHSGEWVELMLGLSFLFSAVQMPTNFDRVGPIKITAIAFAAVIGLGLASGAFSRAQRDAVPENLEAARIEVDALSRDFENGLARSRCNLHKRLYTFVQEYDQPGLLTGNYSGLQSQGLPQERAEFFLDPWNSPYWIRDRCDRQTNSRITFIYSFGPDRQRDSSRTEILGDDIGSIW
;
A
#
# COMPACT_ATOMS: atom_id res chain seq x y z
N MET A 1 -31.25 2.42 20.25
CA MET A 1 -31.57 3.75 20.85
C MET A 1 -32.09 4.75 19.80
N ASN A 2 -32.89 5.77 20.16
CA ASN A 2 -33.12 6.95 19.29
C ASN A 2 -31.87 7.83 19.38
N TYR A 3 -30.93 7.68 18.45
CA TYR A 3 -29.73 8.53 18.38
C TYR A 3 -30.15 9.95 17.98
N GLN A 4 -30.53 10.77 18.94
CA GLN A 4 -30.56 12.22 18.75
C GLN A 4 -29.16 12.75 19.02
N PHE A 5 -28.40 13.00 17.95
CA PHE A 5 -27.13 13.69 18.05
C PHE A 5 -27.36 15.15 18.47
N SER A 6 -26.58 15.64 19.43
CA SER A 6 -26.54 17.07 19.71
C SER A 6 -25.96 17.84 18.52
N LYS A 7 -26.22 19.15 18.43
CA LYS A 7 -25.63 20.00 17.36
C LYS A 7 -24.10 19.91 17.35
N THR A 8 -23.48 19.89 18.53
CA THR A 8 -22.03 19.70 18.69
C THR A 8 -21.58 18.34 18.17
N GLN A 9 -22.39 17.30 18.39
CA GLN A 9 -22.10 15.96 17.88
C GLN A 9 -22.13 15.90 16.35
N ILE A 10 -23.18 16.45 15.76
CA ILE A 10 -23.32 16.53 14.30
C ILE A 10 -22.12 17.27 13.70
N PHE A 11 -21.71 18.39 14.30
CA PHE A 11 -20.62 19.20 13.77
C PHE A 11 -19.26 18.48 13.76
N HIS A 12 -18.92 17.69 14.80
CA HIS A 12 -17.66 16.95 14.78
C HIS A 12 -17.67 15.77 13.81
N PHE A 13 -18.80 15.07 13.65
CA PHE A 13 -18.95 14.05 12.62
C PHE A 13 -18.85 14.65 11.21
N LEU A 14 -19.41 15.85 11.00
CA LEU A 14 -19.29 16.58 9.74
C LEU A 14 -17.82 16.82 9.39
N ILE A 15 -17.01 17.27 10.35
CA ILE A 15 -15.56 17.50 10.12
C ILE A 15 -14.86 16.20 9.70
N ALA A 16 -15.10 15.08 10.38
CA ALA A 16 -14.50 13.80 9.99
C ALA A 16 -14.89 13.37 8.58
N ASN A 17 -16.18 13.50 8.22
CA ASN A 17 -16.64 13.18 6.86
C ASN A 17 -16.00 14.11 5.81
N VAL A 18 -15.91 15.42 6.10
CA VAL A 18 -15.27 16.38 5.19
C VAL A 18 -13.79 16.06 5.00
N LEU A 19 -13.06 15.67 6.05
CA LEU A 19 -11.65 15.30 5.94
C LEU A 19 -11.44 14.04 5.09
N VAL A 20 -12.26 13.00 5.28
CA VAL A 20 -12.17 11.78 4.46
C VAL A 20 -12.58 12.04 3.02
N LEU A 21 -13.73 12.68 2.78
CA LEU A 21 -14.22 12.96 1.43
C LEU A 21 -13.36 14.01 0.70
N GLY A 22 -12.68 14.88 1.46
CA GLY A 22 -11.70 15.83 0.94
C GLY A 22 -10.51 15.16 0.24
N ILE A 23 -10.18 13.92 0.60
CA ILE A 23 -9.16 13.13 -0.10
C ILE A 23 -9.54 12.89 -1.56
N VAL A 24 -10.83 12.65 -1.86
CA VAL A 24 -11.32 12.49 -3.23
C VAL A 24 -11.13 13.78 -4.04
N ALA A 25 -11.47 14.92 -3.44
CA ALA A 25 -11.28 16.23 -4.09
C ALA A 25 -9.80 16.51 -4.33
N TYR A 26 -8.94 16.22 -3.35
CA TYR A 26 -7.50 16.35 -3.48
C TYR A 26 -6.94 15.47 -4.60
N ALA A 27 -7.28 14.17 -4.61
CA ALA A 27 -6.88 13.25 -5.67
C ALA A 27 -7.35 13.70 -7.06
N SER A 28 -8.59 14.21 -7.17
CA SER A 28 -9.14 14.75 -8.42
C SER A 28 -8.35 15.96 -8.93
N VAL A 29 -7.95 16.86 -8.03
CA VAL A 29 -7.13 18.04 -8.38
C VAL A 29 -5.73 17.61 -8.82
N LEU A 30 -5.11 16.67 -8.10
CA LEU A 30 -3.81 16.15 -8.49
C LEU A 30 -3.85 15.48 -9.86
N GLU A 31 -4.80 14.59 -10.10
CA GLU A 31 -4.89 13.86 -11.38
C GLU A 31 -5.13 14.81 -12.56
N SER A 32 -6.02 15.80 -12.39
CA SER A 32 -6.39 16.72 -13.46
C SER A 32 -5.39 17.85 -13.72
N THR A 33 -4.69 18.32 -12.68
CA THR A 33 -3.85 19.54 -12.75
C THR A 33 -2.36 19.24 -12.61
N TYR A 34 -2.00 18.17 -11.89
CA TYR A 34 -0.62 17.80 -11.58
C TYR A 34 -0.39 16.28 -11.80
N PRO A 35 -0.63 15.75 -13.02
CA PRO A 35 -0.64 14.30 -13.27
C PRO A 35 0.69 13.61 -12.95
N ASP A 36 1.83 14.29 -13.13
CA ASP A 36 3.13 13.74 -12.77
C ASP A 36 3.28 13.59 -11.25
N PHE A 37 2.83 14.60 -10.50
CA PHE A 37 2.81 14.52 -9.04
C PHE A 37 1.81 13.45 -8.56
N TYR A 38 0.63 13.36 -9.18
CA TYR A 38 -0.32 12.28 -8.89
C TYR A 38 0.32 10.91 -9.08
N TYR A 39 1.03 10.70 -10.19
CA TYR A 39 1.72 9.44 -10.47
C TYR A 39 2.83 9.14 -9.46
N LEU A 40 3.56 10.14 -8.99
CA LEU A 40 4.53 9.99 -7.91
C LEU A 40 3.83 9.65 -6.58
N SER A 41 2.73 10.33 -6.25
CA SER A 41 2.00 10.12 -4.99
C SER A 41 1.53 8.68 -4.77
N ILE A 42 1.21 7.96 -5.85
CA ILE A 42 0.66 6.60 -5.82
C ILE A 42 1.74 5.51 -5.95
N GLN A 43 3.03 5.87 -5.91
CA GLN A 43 4.11 4.87 -5.89
C GLN A 43 4.29 4.28 -4.49
N GLU A 44 4.98 3.15 -4.44
CA GLU A 44 5.42 2.52 -3.19
C GLU A 44 6.39 3.45 -2.43
N ASP A 45 6.43 3.36 -1.10
CA ASP A 45 7.27 4.16 -0.19
C ASP A 45 7.05 5.68 -0.26
N GLU A 46 5.98 6.13 -0.92
CA GLU A 46 5.61 7.53 -1.03
C GLU A 46 4.64 7.99 0.05
N TYR A 47 4.43 9.30 0.14
CA TYR A 47 3.70 9.89 1.27
C TYR A 47 2.27 9.33 1.42
N LEU A 48 1.64 8.84 0.36
CA LEU A 48 0.28 8.30 0.39
C LEU A 48 0.25 6.96 1.10
N GLU A 49 1.10 6.00 0.69
CA GLU A 49 1.28 4.70 1.35
C GLU A 49 1.65 4.89 2.82
N TRP A 50 2.63 5.75 3.11
CA TRP A 50 2.99 6.07 4.50
C TRP A 50 1.83 6.69 5.29
N SER A 51 0.98 7.51 4.65
CA SER A 51 -0.21 8.04 5.30
C SER A 51 -1.22 6.94 5.60
N SER A 52 -1.43 5.98 4.70
CA SER A 52 -2.28 4.80 4.93
C SER A 52 -1.74 3.96 6.11
N PHE A 53 -0.44 3.67 6.13
CA PHE A 53 0.25 3.03 7.25
C PHE A 53 -0.05 3.74 8.58
N TRP A 54 0.18 5.05 8.65
CA TRP A 54 -0.04 5.80 9.89
C TRP A 54 -1.52 5.89 10.27
N ALA A 55 -2.43 5.98 9.31
CA ALA A 55 -3.86 5.98 9.58
C ALA A 55 -4.30 4.67 10.26
N PHE A 56 -3.88 3.52 9.71
CA PHE A 56 -4.19 2.22 10.28
C PHE A 56 -3.44 1.96 11.59
N LEU A 57 -2.17 2.33 11.71
CA LEU A 57 -1.40 2.14 12.94
C LEU A 57 -1.95 2.98 14.11
N LEU A 58 -2.31 4.24 13.85
CA LEU A 58 -2.96 5.09 14.84
C LEU A 58 -4.37 4.58 15.16
N ALA A 59 -5.10 4.03 14.19
CA ALA A 59 -6.38 3.38 14.44
C ALA A 59 -6.21 2.17 15.37
N ALA A 60 -5.20 1.32 15.12
CA ALA A 60 -4.88 0.18 15.98
C ALA A 60 -4.59 0.64 17.42
N ALA A 61 -3.74 1.66 17.60
CA ALA A 61 -3.44 2.23 18.91
C ALA A 61 -4.70 2.80 19.60
N ALA A 62 -5.56 3.50 18.86
CA ALA A 62 -6.81 4.05 19.37
C ALA A 62 -7.77 2.92 19.81
N TYR A 63 -7.95 1.88 18.99
CA TYR A 63 -8.80 0.73 19.32
C TYR A 63 -8.25 -0.10 20.48
N PHE A 64 -6.92 -0.27 20.59
CA PHE A 64 -6.30 -0.95 21.72
C PHE A 64 -6.57 -0.21 23.03
N ARG A 65 -6.50 1.11 22.98
CA ARG A 65 -6.89 1.95 24.12
C ARG A 65 -8.37 1.77 24.45
N ARG A 66 -9.27 1.75 23.46
CA ARG A 66 -10.71 1.49 23.69
C ARG A 66 -10.98 0.12 24.29
N ALA A 67 -10.25 -0.90 23.85
CA ALA A 67 -10.31 -2.22 24.48
C ALA A 67 -9.94 -2.13 25.97
N THR A 68 -8.85 -1.43 26.28
CA THR A 68 -8.38 -1.26 27.66
C THR A 68 -9.39 -0.50 28.53
N ASP A 69 -9.90 0.63 28.06
CA ASP A 69 -10.91 1.44 28.78
C ASP A 69 -12.21 0.63 28.99
N TYR A 70 -12.66 -0.12 27.98
CA TYR A 70 -13.84 -0.98 28.07
C TYR A 70 -13.66 -2.10 29.10
N ARG A 71 -12.50 -2.76 29.10
CA ARG A 71 -12.18 -3.83 30.06
C ARG A 71 -12.17 -3.29 31.49
N GLN A 72 -11.57 -2.11 31.70
CA GLN A 72 -11.49 -1.48 33.03
C GLN A 72 -12.86 -1.06 33.56
N THR A 73 -13.75 -0.57 32.69
CA THR A 73 -15.08 -0.06 33.10
C THR A 73 -16.14 -1.15 33.24
N THR A 74 -16.09 -2.19 32.40
CA THR A 74 -17.15 -3.22 32.34
C THR A 74 -16.72 -4.58 32.91
N ASN A 75 -15.42 -4.79 33.12
CA ASN A 75 -14.80 -6.09 33.46
C ASN A 75 -15.09 -7.22 32.44
N LYS A 76 -15.58 -6.88 31.24
CA LYS A 76 -15.83 -7.83 30.14
C LYS A 76 -14.65 -7.87 29.18
N THR A 77 -14.44 -9.00 28.52
CA THR A 77 -13.41 -9.16 27.48
C THR A 77 -13.80 -8.40 26.21
N PRO A 78 -13.06 -7.34 25.80
CA PRO A 78 -13.38 -6.51 24.63
C PRO A 78 -12.87 -7.16 23.32
N TRP A 79 -13.26 -8.41 23.05
CA TRP A 79 -12.69 -9.21 21.96
C TRP A 79 -12.79 -8.51 20.60
N PHE A 80 -13.88 -7.81 20.33
CA PHE A 80 -14.09 -7.13 19.05
C PHE A 80 -13.14 -5.93 18.88
N PHE A 81 -12.87 -5.17 19.95
CA PHE A 81 -11.88 -4.10 19.89
C PHE A 81 -10.46 -4.64 19.71
N TYR A 82 -10.10 -5.75 20.35
CA TYR A 82 -8.83 -6.42 20.08
C TYR A 82 -8.76 -6.96 18.64
N GLY A 83 -9.87 -7.47 18.12
CA GLY A 83 -9.97 -7.89 16.72
C GLY A 83 -9.71 -6.74 15.75
N ILE A 84 -10.36 -5.59 15.93
CA ILE A 84 -10.11 -4.40 15.08
C ILE A 84 -8.69 -3.88 15.28
N THR A 85 -8.16 -3.90 16.51
CA THR A 85 -6.76 -3.52 16.79
C THR A 85 -5.80 -4.35 15.96
N LEU A 86 -5.93 -5.68 16.02
CA LEU A 86 -5.07 -6.60 15.29
C LEU A 86 -5.25 -6.44 13.78
N PHE A 87 -6.49 -6.30 13.32
CA PHE A 87 -6.79 -6.03 11.91
C PHE A 87 -6.08 -4.76 11.41
N CYS A 88 -6.28 -3.62 12.09
CA CYS A 88 -5.65 -2.37 11.69
C CYS A 88 -4.12 -2.45 11.77
N PHE A 89 -3.56 -3.14 12.76
CA PHE A 89 -2.11 -3.34 12.86
C PHE A 89 -1.57 -4.17 11.69
N ILE A 90 -2.23 -5.28 11.35
CA ILE A 90 -1.82 -6.13 10.22
C ILE A 90 -1.92 -5.34 8.92
N VAL A 91 -3.02 -4.64 8.67
CA VAL A 91 -3.15 -3.82 7.45
C VAL A 91 -2.05 -2.77 7.40
N ALA A 92 -1.77 -2.04 8.48
CA ALA A 92 -0.66 -1.09 8.51
C ALA A 92 0.66 -1.76 8.10
N MET A 93 1.02 -2.90 8.69
CA MET A 93 2.26 -3.60 8.33
C MET A 93 2.26 -4.10 6.88
N GLU A 94 1.12 -4.54 6.36
CA GLU A 94 0.97 -4.96 4.95
C GLU A 94 1.22 -3.80 3.97
N GLU A 95 0.76 -2.57 4.28
CA GLU A 95 0.97 -1.38 3.44
C GLU A 95 2.44 -1.08 3.15
N ILE A 96 3.35 -1.42 4.09
CA ILE A 96 4.79 -1.15 3.93
C ILE A 96 5.61 -2.43 3.72
N SER A 97 4.95 -3.52 3.31
CA SER A 97 5.57 -4.84 3.13
C SER A 97 6.40 -5.29 4.35
N TRP A 98 5.83 -5.06 5.53
CA TRP A 98 6.45 -5.26 6.86
C TRP A 98 7.82 -4.60 7.04
N GLY A 99 8.06 -3.50 6.33
CA GLY A 99 9.32 -2.77 6.34
C GLY A 99 10.42 -3.42 5.50
N GLN A 100 10.09 -4.37 4.60
CA GLN A 100 11.05 -4.99 3.69
C GLN A 100 11.89 -3.96 2.97
N ARG A 101 11.26 -2.94 2.38
CA ARG A 101 11.96 -1.94 1.58
C ARG A 101 12.84 -1.05 2.46
N VAL A 102 12.31 -0.53 3.56
CA VAL A 102 13.07 0.28 4.52
C VAL A 102 14.26 -0.46 5.13
N LEU A 103 14.13 -1.75 5.41
CA LEU A 103 15.18 -2.57 6.04
C LEU A 103 16.07 -3.30 5.03
N GLY A 104 15.70 -3.32 3.75
CA GLY A 104 16.44 -3.99 2.68
C GLY A 104 16.56 -5.51 2.82
N TYR A 105 15.72 -6.16 3.64
CA TYR A 105 15.81 -7.61 3.78
C TYR A 105 15.11 -8.33 2.63
N ARG A 106 15.58 -9.54 2.35
CA ARG A 106 15.03 -10.40 1.30
C ARG A 106 13.81 -11.17 1.80
N PRO A 107 12.68 -11.16 1.08
CA PRO A 107 11.55 -12.03 1.39
C PRO A 107 11.92 -13.53 1.34
N PRO A 108 11.26 -14.39 2.13
CA PRO A 108 11.39 -15.84 1.98
C PRO A 108 10.99 -16.30 0.56
N ALA A 109 11.59 -17.39 0.08
CA ALA A 109 11.36 -17.93 -1.28
C ALA A 109 9.88 -18.09 -1.65
N TYR A 110 9.02 -18.48 -0.69
CA TYR A 110 7.57 -18.57 -0.92
C TYR A 110 6.97 -17.26 -1.46
N PHE A 111 7.34 -16.12 -0.86
CA PHE A 111 6.87 -14.81 -1.29
C PHE A 111 7.51 -14.40 -2.62
N LEU A 112 8.81 -14.67 -2.82
CA LEU A 112 9.46 -14.38 -4.10
C LEU A 112 8.85 -15.14 -5.28
N GLU A 113 8.30 -16.34 -5.03
CA GLU A 113 7.67 -17.18 -6.04
C GLU A 113 6.18 -16.85 -6.27
N HIS A 114 5.42 -16.62 -5.19
CA HIS A 114 3.96 -16.53 -5.26
C HIS A 114 3.40 -15.11 -5.11
N ASN A 115 4.18 -14.16 -4.60
CA ASN A 115 3.76 -12.77 -4.50
C ASN A 115 3.95 -12.10 -5.88
N PHE A 116 2.90 -11.51 -6.45
CA PHE A 116 3.02 -10.89 -7.79
C PHE A 116 3.98 -9.68 -7.80
N GLN A 117 4.31 -9.12 -6.63
CA GLN A 117 5.30 -8.07 -6.46
C GLN A 117 6.69 -8.54 -6.04
N GLN A 118 6.85 -9.82 -5.71
CA GLN A 118 8.07 -10.36 -5.06
C GLN A 118 8.39 -9.65 -3.74
N GLU A 119 7.34 -9.28 -3.00
CA GLU A 119 7.44 -8.59 -1.71
C GLU A 119 6.95 -9.45 -0.54
N PHE A 120 7.36 -9.09 0.67
CA PHE A 120 6.93 -9.71 1.91
C PHE A 120 5.65 -9.05 2.42
N ASN A 121 4.55 -9.32 1.71
CA ASN A 121 3.19 -9.03 2.14
C ASN A 121 2.25 -10.16 1.71
N PHE A 122 1.17 -10.37 2.44
CA PHE A 122 0.19 -11.41 2.13
C PHE A 122 -0.82 -10.97 1.09
N HIS A 123 -1.21 -9.69 1.05
CA HIS A 123 -2.26 -9.21 0.14
C HIS A 123 -1.89 -9.28 -1.35
N ASN A 124 -0.61 -9.52 -1.70
CA ASN A 124 -0.15 -9.73 -3.07
C ASN A 124 0.16 -11.19 -3.39
N VAL A 125 0.02 -12.09 -2.43
CA VAL A 125 -0.07 -13.54 -2.67
C VAL A 125 -1.52 -13.93 -2.98
N VAL A 126 -2.49 -13.23 -2.38
CA VAL A 126 -3.91 -13.50 -2.57
C VAL A 126 -4.37 -13.07 -3.96
N ASP A 127 -5.17 -13.91 -4.61
CA ASP A 127 -5.77 -13.60 -5.90
C ASP A 127 -6.56 -12.28 -5.88
N THR A 128 -6.52 -11.57 -7.00
CA THR A 128 -7.11 -10.24 -7.13
C THR A 128 -8.60 -10.23 -6.79
N ASP A 129 -9.36 -11.26 -7.15
CA ASP A 129 -10.80 -11.31 -6.90
C ASP A 129 -11.10 -11.50 -5.40
N TYR A 130 -10.31 -12.33 -4.71
CA TYR A 130 -10.44 -12.49 -3.26
C TYR A 130 -10.03 -11.25 -2.49
N ARG A 131 -8.95 -10.56 -2.91
CA ARG A 131 -8.58 -9.26 -2.33
C ARG A 131 -9.69 -8.24 -2.52
N LYS A 132 -10.27 -8.17 -3.72
CA LYS A 132 -11.36 -7.25 -4.01
C LYS A 132 -12.61 -7.53 -3.18
N LEU A 133 -12.94 -8.81 -3.00
CA LEU A 133 -14.03 -9.24 -2.15
C LEU A 133 -13.76 -8.88 -0.68
N ALA A 134 -12.55 -9.13 -0.18
CA ALA A 134 -12.17 -8.81 1.20
C ALA A 134 -12.32 -7.31 1.48
N LEU A 135 -11.76 -6.43 0.63
CA LEU A 135 -11.92 -4.99 0.74
C LEU A 135 -13.39 -4.55 0.66
N THR A 136 -14.18 -5.15 -0.25
CA THR A 136 -15.61 -4.90 -0.35
C THR A 136 -16.34 -5.23 0.96
N LEU A 137 -16.07 -6.40 1.55
CA LEU A 137 -16.69 -6.82 2.80
C LEU A 137 -16.25 -5.96 3.98
N ILE A 138 -15.02 -5.48 4.00
CA ILE A 138 -14.54 -4.54 5.02
C ILE A 138 -15.29 -3.21 4.90
N ILE A 139 -15.26 -2.56 3.73
CA ILE A 139 -15.85 -1.22 3.56
C ILE A 139 -17.38 -1.29 3.66
N ALA A 140 -18.02 -2.16 2.88
CA ALA A 140 -19.48 -2.25 2.84
C ALA A 140 -20.05 -3.03 4.03
N GLY A 141 -19.38 -4.07 4.52
CA GLY A 141 -19.87 -4.83 5.66
C GLY A 141 -19.69 -4.09 6.98
N TYR A 142 -18.46 -3.69 7.32
CA TYR A 142 -18.19 -2.99 8.58
C TYR A 142 -18.62 -1.52 8.54
N GLY A 143 -18.28 -0.79 7.48
CA GLY A 143 -18.51 0.66 7.39
C GLY A 143 -19.95 1.09 7.07
N ILE A 144 -20.73 0.23 6.41
CA ILE A 144 -22.08 0.54 5.93
C ILE A 144 -23.11 -0.41 6.55
N GLY A 145 -22.93 -1.72 6.35
CA GLY A 145 -23.88 -2.75 6.74
C GLY A 145 -24.07 -2.83 8.26
N LEU A 146 -22.98 -2.87 9.02
CA LEU A 146 -23.00 -2.98 10.47
C LEU A 146 -23.69 -1.78 11.18
N PRO A 147 -23.37 -0.50 10.87
CA PRO A 147 -24.07 0.63 11.47
C PRO A 147 -25.54 0.73 11.04
N LEU A 148 -25.90 0.33 9.81
CA LEU A 148 -27.29 0.26 9.38
C LEU A 148 -28.05 -0.87 10.10
N ALA A 149 -27.44 -2.05 10.25
CA ALA A 149 -27.99 -3.17 10.98
C ALA A 149 -28.25 -2.80 12.45
N ALA A 150 -27.34 -2.07 13.10
CA ALA A 150 -27.51 -1.57 14.46
C ALA A 150 -28.70 -0.59 14.64
N ARG A 151 -29.33 -0.12 13.55
CA ARG A 151 -30.60 0.65 13.65
C ARG A 151 -31.79 -0.23 14.03
N LEU A 152 -31.73 -1.52 13.73
CA LEU A 152 -32.75 -2.49 14.13
C LEU A 152 -32.51 -2.89 15.59
N LYS A 153 -33.45 -2.55 16.48
CA LYS A 153 -33.31 -2.79 17.94
C LYS A 153 -32.95 -4.23 18.31
N ILE A 154 -33.45 -5.20 17.53
CA ILE A 154 -33.17 -6.62 17.75
C ILE A 154 -31.69 -6.91 17.52
N LEU A 155 -31.11 -6.36 16.45
CA LEU A 155 -29.70 -6.54 16.10
C LEU A 155 -28.80 -5.71 17.02
N ASP A 156 -29.18 -4.48 17.35
CA ASP A 156 -28.52 -3.61 18.34
C ASP A 156 -28.31 -4.34 19.67
N HIS A 157 -29.38 -4.91 20.22
CA HIS A 157 -29.33 -5.67 21.46
C HIS A 157 -28.49 -6.96 21.35
N TRP A 158 -28.55 -7.61 20.20
CA TRP A 158 -27.73 -8.79 19.93
C TRP A 158 -26.23 -8.43 19.90
N PHE A 159 -25.86 -7.35 19.20
CA PHE A 159 -24.49 -6.84 19.11
C PHE A 159 -23.95 -6.45 20.49
N GLU A 160 -24.73 -5.74 21.30
CA GLU A 160 -24.37 -5.40 22.69
C GLU A 160 -24.12 -6.66 23.54
N ARG A 161 -24.95 -7.70 23.37
CA ARG A 161 -24.83 -8.96 24.13
C ARG A 161 -23.55 -9.72 23.78
N ILE A 162 -23.19 -9.78 22.50
CA ILE A 162 -21.99 -10.49 22.04
C ILE A 162 -20.74 -9.60 22.04
N GLY A 163 -20.87 -8.28 22.20
CA GLY A 163 -19.76 -7.33 22.24
C GLY A 163 -19.25 -6.87 20.88
N ILE A 164 -20.08 -6.90 19.83
CA ILE A 164 -19.76 -6.29 18.52
C ILE A 164 -19.95 -4.77 18.61
N VAL A 165 -19.00 -4.02 18.04
CA VAL A 165 -19.01 -2.55 18.07
C VAL A 165 -19.12 -2.01 16.65
N ALA A 166 -20.30 -1.51 16.29
CA ALA A 166 -20.50 -0.84 15.01
C ALA A 166 -19.82 0.55 15.00
N PRO A 167 -19.27 1.01 13.85
CA PRO A 167 -18.89 2.41 13.71
C PRO A 167 -20.13 3.31 13.85
N SER A 168 -19.91 4.60 14.14
CA SER A 168 -21.04 5.55 14.23
C SER A 168 -21.73 5.68 12.87
N ILE A 169 -23.07 5.62 12.85
CA ILE A 169 -23.86 5.88 11.64
C ILE A 169 -23.60 7.27 11.05
N ALA A 170 -23.12 8.23 11.86
CA ALA A 170 -22.77 9.55 11.39
C ALA A 170 -21.50 9.60 10.51
N LEU A 171 -20.69 8.53 10.50
CA LEU A 171 -19.56 8.34 9.58
C LEU A 171 -19.95 7.59 8.30
N LEU A 172 -21.23 7.25 8.12
CA LEU A 172 -21.73 6.57 6.92
C LEU A 172 -21.32 7.29 5.61
N PRO A 173 -21.37 8.63 5.48
CA PRO A 173 -20.92 9.29 4.25
C PRO A 173 -19.45 9.04 3.91
N ALA A 174 -18.54 9.02 4.89
CA ALA A 174 -17.13 8.71 4.68
C ALA A 174 -16.93 7.28 4.16
N TYR A 175 -17.55 6.28 4.80
CA TYR A 175 -17.49 4.89 4.35
C TYR A 175 -18.17 4.69 2.99
N ALA A 176 -19.31 5.34 2.74
CA ALA A 176 -20.00 5.27 1.46
C ALA A 176 -19.21 5.93 0.33
N GLY A 177 -18.55 7.06 0.58
CA GLY A 177 -17.66 7.71 -0.38
C GLY A 177 -16.42 6.86 -0.68
N THR A 178 -15.84 6.24 0.35
CA THR A 178 -14.73 5.28 0.19
C THR A 178 -15.15 4.09 -0.67
N PHE A 179 -16.33 3.52 -0.39
CA PHE A 179 -16.90 2.41 -1.17
C PHE A 179 -17.19 2.82 -2.62
N LEU A 180 -17.73 4.02 -2.82
CA LEU A 180 -18.05 4.53 -4.15
C LEU A 180 -16.79 4.75 -4.98
N LEU A 181 -15.74 5.35 -4.40
CA LEU A 181 -14.44 5.51 -5.07
C LEU A 181 -13.87 4.15 -5.47
N TYR A 182 -13.94 3.17 -4.57
CA TYR A 182 -13.47 1.82 -4.81
C TYR A 182 -14.21 1.11 -5.96
N VAL A 183 -15.54 1.24 -6.03
CA VAL A 183 -16.36 0.61 -7.07
C VAL A 183 -16.22 1.35 -8.41
N LEU A 184 -16.22 2.67 -8.41
CA LEU A 184 -16.12 3.46 -9.63
C LEU A 184 -14.71 3.43 -10.23
N TYR A 185 -13.69 3.35 -9.36
CA TYR A 185 -12.28 3.28 -9.72
C TYR A 185 -11.90 4.26 -10.86
N PRO A 186 -12.17 5.57 -10.69
CA PRO A 186 -12.10 6.54 -11.78
C PRO A 186 -10.68 6.79 -12.30
N TRP A 187 -9.66 6.52 -11.48
CA TRP A 187 -8.26 6.80 -11.78
C TRP A 187 -7.38 5.56 -11.69
N SER A 188 -6.22 5.62 -12.34
CA SER A 188 -5.19 4.61 -12.17
C SER A 188 -4.77 4.53 -10.69
N HIS A 189 -4.71 3.33 -10.13
CA HIS A 189 -4.34 3.12 -8.72
C HIS A 189 -5.24 3.91 -7.74
N SER A 190 -6.55 3.98 -8.02
CA SER A 190 -7.53 4.51 -7.06
C SER A 190 -7.51 3.77 -5.71
N GLY A 191 -6.94 2.56 -5.67
CA GLY A 191 -6.73 1.74 -4.47
C GLY A 191 -5.99 2.47 -3.34
N GLU A 192 -4.87 3.12 -3.64
CA GLU A 192 -4.03 3.84 -2.66
C GLU A 192 -4.84 4.91 -1.89
N TRP A 193 -5.68 5.64 -2.63
CA TRP A 193 -6.57 6.66 -2.07
C TRP A 193 -7.68 6.03 -1.22
N VAL A 194 -8.22 4.89 -1.64
CA VAL A 194 -9.22 4.11 -0.91
C VAL A 194 -8.64 3.60 0.41
N GLU A 195 -7.40 3.12 0.43
CA GLU A 195 -6.71 2.64 1.63
C GLU A 195 -6.51 3.77 2.66
N LEU A 196 -6.04 4.95 2.23
CA LEU A 196 -5.95 6.11 3.10
C LEU A 196 -7.31 6.52 3.67
N MET A 197 -8.34 6.61 2.80
CA MET A 197 -9.70 6.95 3.22
C MET A 197 -10.27 5.92 4.22
N LEU A 198 -9.99 4.63 4.00
CA LEU A 198 -10.43 3.55 4.88
C LEU A 198 -9.71 3.61 6.23
N GLY A 199 -8.39 3.77 6.24
CA GLY A 199 -7.59 3.94 7.46
C GLY A 199 -8.06 5.13 8.30
N LEU A 200 -8.28 6.28 7.66
CA LEU A 200 -8.85 7.47 8.32
C LEU A 200 -10.26 7.20 8.88
N SER A 201 -11.10 6.46 8.14
CA SER A 201 -12.44 6.10 8.60
C SER A 201 -12.41 5.18 9.83
N PHE A 202 -11.49 4.23 9.90
CA PHE A 202 -11.25 3.41 11.09
C PHE A 202 -10.74 4.25 12.27
N LEU A 203 -9.77 5.13 12.03
CA LEU A 203 -9.21 6.03 13.05
C LEU A 203 -10.29 6.94 13.63
N PHE A 204 -11.09 7.59 12.77
CA PHE A 204 -12.19 8.46 13.18
C PHE A 204 -13.30 7.70 13.90
N SER A 205 -13.59 6.46 13.49
CA SER A 205 -14.51 5.58 14.22
C SER A 205 -14.04 5.32 15.65
N ALA A 206 -12.73 5.14 15.88
CA ALA A 206 -12.19 4.95 17.22
C ALA A 206 -12.17 6.24 18.06
N VAL A 207 -11.69 7.37 17.51
CA VAL A 207 -11.49 8.60 18.29
C VAL A 207 -12.80 9.33 18.59
N GLN A 208 -13.84 9.14 17.77
CA GLN A 208 -15.15 9.76 17.98
C GLN A 208 -16.08 8.95 18.91
N MET A 209 -15.67 7.76 19.33
CA MET A 209 -16.39 7.05 20.39
C MET A 209 -16.37 7.90 21.69
N PRO A 210 -17.51 8.04 22.38
CA PRO A 210 -17.55 8.76 23.65
C PRO A 210 -16.54 8.18 24.65
N THR A 211 -15.74 9.04 25.29
CA THR A 211 -14.80 8.70 26.37
C THR A 211 -14.71 9.87 27.34
N ASN A 212 -14.08 9.66 28.50
CA ASN A 212 -13.62 10.69 29.42
C ASN A 212 -12.49 11.60 28.85
N PHE A 213 -12.24 11.60 27.53
CA PHE A 213 -11.29 12.50 26.85
C PHE A 213 -11.86 13.92 26.67
N ASP A 214 -12.62 14.39 27.65
CA ASP A 214 -13.23 15.73 27.70
C ASP A 214 -12.19 16.85 27.70
N ARG A 215 -10.90 16.55 27.86
CA ARG A 215 -9.83 17.56 27.90
C ARG A 215 -9.53 18.20 26.55
N VAL A 216 -9.58 17.43 25.45
CA VAL A 216 -9.20 17.91 24.10
C VAL A 216 -10.42 18.16 23.22
N GLY A 217 -11.51 17.39 23.43
CA GLY A 217 -12.75 17.51 22.67
C GLY A 217 -12.69 16.84 21.28
N PRO A 218 -13.84 16.36 20.77
CA PRO A 218 -13.90 15.47 19.60
C PRO A 218 -13.43 16.12 18.29
N ILE A 219 -13.60 17.44 18.15
CA ILE A 219 -13.15 18.20 16.97
C ILE A 219 -11.63 18.26 16.94
N LYS A 220 -11.01 18.69 18.04
CA LYS A 220 -9.56 18.87 18.11
C LYS A 220 -8.84 17.54 17.96
N ILE A 221 -9.34 16.46 18.59
CA ILE A 221 -8.71 15.14 18.44
C ILE A 221 -8.82 14.62 17.00
N THR A 222 -9.94 14.86 16.31
CA THR A 222 -10.09 14.48 14.89
C THR A 222 -9.10 15.25 14.02
N ALA A 223 -8.98 16.58 14.22
CA ALA A 223 -8.05 17.41 13.47
C ALA A 223 -6.57 17.05 13.76
N ILE A 224 -6.22 16.81 15.03
CA ILE A 224 -4.87 16.37 15.44
C ILE A 224 -4.56 15.01 14.82
N ALA A 225 -5.49 14.06 14.87
CA ALA A 225 -5.31 12.73 14.29
C ALA A 225 -5.07 12.82 12.78
N PHE A 226 -5.88 13.61 12.06
CA PHE A 226 -5.68 13.84 10.62
C PHE A 226 -4.33 14.49 10.32
N ALA A 227 -3.98 15.57 11.02
CA ALA A 227 -2.71 16.25 10.85
C ALA A 227 -1.51 15.36 11.18
N ALA A 228 -1.63 14.47 12.18
CA ALA A 228 -0.62 13.49 12.51
C ALA A 228 -0.45 12.46 11.39
N VAL A 229 -1.54 11.92 10.84
CA VAL A 229 -1.49 10.98 9.70
C VAL A 229 -0.76 11.61 8.51
N ILE A 230 -1.20 12.79 8.06
CA ILE A 230 -0.61 13.44 6.89
C ILE A 230 0.83 13.90 7.18
N GLY A 231 1.09 14.47 8.35
CA GLY A 231 2.41 14.95 8.73
C GLY A 231 3.44 13.83 8.86
N LEU A 232 3.06 12.72 9.50
CA LEU A 232 3.92 11.54 9.61
C LEU A 232 4.09 10.84 8.26
N GLY A 233 3.04 10.79 7.44
CA GLY A 233 3.10 10.26 6.07
C GLY A 233 4.11 11.02 5.21
N LEU A 234 4.00 12.35 5.18
CA LEU A 234 4.95 13.22 4.46
C LEU A 234 6.38 13.08 5.01
N ALA A 235 6.54 13.05 6.33
CA ALA A 235 7.86 12.89 6.95
C ALA A 235 8.49 11.52 6.64
N SER A 236 7.70 10.45 6.64
CA SER A 236 8.18 9.08 6.38
C SER A 236 8.48 8.87 4.90
N GLY A 237 7.65 9.40 3.99
CA GLY A 237 7.96 9.38 2.56
C GLY A 237 9.20 10.22 2.23
N ALA A 238 9.35 11.40 2.84
CA ALA A 238 10.57 12.19 2.71
C ALA A 238 11.80 11.47 3.28
N PHE A 239 11.66 10.78 4.41
CA PHE A 239 12.73 9.98 4.99
C PHE A 239 13.10 8.79 4.11
N SER A 240 12.13 8.07 3.56
CA SER A 240 12.36 6.93 2.67
C SER A 240 13.10 7.35 1.40
N ARG A 241 12.72 8.47 0.78
CA ARG A 241 13.48 9.07 -0.33
C ARG A 241 14.90 9.50 0.04
N ALA A 242 15.10 9.94 1.28
CA ALA A 242 16.41 10.36 1.76
C ALA A 242 17.30 9.16 2.13
N GLN A 243 16.70 8.02 2.46
CA GLN A 243 17.39 6.77 2.76
C GLN A 243 17.90 6.13 1.46
N ARG A 244 18.97 6.72 0.91
CA ARG A 244 19.72 6.12 -0.19
C ARG A 244 20.71 5.13 0.40
N ASP A 245 20.44 3.84 0.24
CA ASP A 245 21.44 2.79 0.49
C ASP A 245 22.44 2.74 -0.68
N ALA A 246 22.97 3.91 -1.09
CA ALA A 246 23.93 4.07 -2.17
C ALA A 246 25.33 3.65 -1.71
N VAL A 247 25.45 2.40 -1.29
CA VAL A 247 26.74 1.75 -1.05
C VAL A 247 27.40 1.61 -2.43
N PRO A 248 28.58 2.18 -2.67
CA PRO A 248 29.24 2.13 -3.99
C PRO A 248 29.41 0.70 -4.53
N GLU A 249 29.62 -0.26 -3.63
CA GLU A 249 29.71 -1.69 -3.95
C GLU A 249 28.41 -2.24 -4.54
N ASN A 250 27.25 -1.86 -3.98
CA ASN A 250 25.94 -2.27 -4.50
C ASN A 250 25.65 -1.63 -5.86
N LEU A 251 26.03 -0.35 -6.05
CA LEU A 251 25.88 0.32 -7.34
C LEU A 251 26.69 -0.36 -8.44
N GLU A 252 27.94 -0.74 -8.13
CA GLU A 252 28.80 -1.45 -9.07
C GLU A 252 28.29 -2.87 -9.35
N ALA A 253 27.88 -3.60 -8.32
CA ALA A 253 27.26 -4.92 -8.47
C ALA A 253 26.03 -4.86 -9.38
N ALA A 254 25.13 -3.89 -9.14
CA ALA A 254 23.94 -3.71 -9.96
C ALA A 254 24.27 -3.41 -11.44
N ARG A 255 25.32 -2.63 -11.72
CA ARG A 255 25.77 -2.36 -13.11
C ARG A 255 26.29 -3.62 -13.78
N ILE A 256 27.12 -4.40 -13.10
CA ILE A 256 27.65 -5.68 -13.61
C ILE A 256 26.51 -6.66 -13.88
N GLU A 257 25.56 -6.76 -12.95
CA GLU A 257 24.40 -7.64 -13.05
C GLU A 257 23.49 -7.28 -14.22
N VAL A 258 23.16 -6.00 -14.39
CA VAL A 258 22.35 -5.50 -15.51
C VAL A 258 23.04 -5.74 -16.85
N ASP A 259 24.35 -5.49 -16.94
CA ASP A 259 25.11 -5.73 -18.17
C ASP A 259 25.17 -7.22 -18.54
N ALA A 260 25.30 -8.11 -17.54
CA ALA A 260 25.23 -9.55 -17.75
C ALA A 260 23.83 -9.98 -18.24
N LEU A 261 22.77 -9.41 -17.66
CA LEU A 261 21.39 -9.62 -18.11
C LEU A 261 21.19 -9.16 -19.56
N SER A 262 21.64 -7.96 -19.93
CA SER A 262 21.57 -7.47 -21.32
C SER A 262 22.28 -8.40 -22.29
N ARG A 263 23.48 -8.86 -21.94
CA ARG A 263 24.23 -9.82 -22.76
C ARG A 263 23.46 -11.13 -22.97
N ASP A 264 22.65 -11.58 -22.02
CA ASP A 264 21.81 -12.77 -22.21
C ASP A 264 20.72 -12.57 -23.27
N PHE A 265 20.16 -11.36 -23.38
CA PHE A 265 19.21 -11.03 -24.45
C PHE A 265 19.92 -10.86 -25.80
N GLU A 266 21.06 -10.17 -25.84
CA GLU A 266 21.84 -9.98 -27.07
C GLU A 266 22.33 -11.29 -27.66
N ASN A 267 22.76 -12.23 -26.81
CA ASN A 267 23.19 -13.58 -27.22
C ASN A 267 22.01 -14.50 -27.58
N GLY A 268 20.77 -14.02 -27.46
CA GLY A 268 19.57 -14.77 -27.82
C GLY A 268 19.17 -15.86 -26.82
N LEU A 269 19.69 -15.83 -25.59
CA LEU A 269 19.27 -16.74 -24.51
C LEU A 269 17.85 -16.42 -24.02
N ALA A 270 17.40 -15.18 -24.20
CA ALA A 270 16.03 -14.76 -23.96
C ALA A 270 15.53 -13.80 -25.04
N ARG A 271 14.21 -13.72 -25.22
CA ARG A 271 13.57 -12.84 -26.20
C ARG A 271 12.43 -12.05 -25.58
N SER A 272 12.58 -10.73 -25.58
CA SER A 272 11.52 -9.82 -25.14
C SER A 272 10.35 -9.79 -26.12
N ARG A 273 9.19 -9.28 -25.65
CA ARG A 273 7.97 -9.11 -26.45
C ARG A 273 7.59 -7.64 -26.49
N CYS A 274 7.03 -7.21 -27.61
CA CYS A 274 6.60 -5.83 -27.80
C CYS A 274 5.55 -5.38 -26.76
N ASN A 275 5.72 -4.17 -26.23
CA ASN A 275 4.83 -3.54 -25.24
C ASN A 275 4.70 -4.35 -23.94
N LEU A 276 5.85 -4.80 -23.43
CA LEU A 276 5.98 -5.52 -22.19
C LEU A 276 6.57 -4.60 -21.10
N HIS A 277 6.04 -4.70 -19.88
CA HIS A 277 6.68 -4.16 -18.68
C HIS A 277 6.38 -5.09 -17.52
N LYS A 278 7.39 -5.85 -17.06
CA LYS A 278 7.24 -6.86 -16.00
C LYS A 278 8.51 -6.98 -15.17
N ARG A 279 8.37 -7.55 -13.97
CA ARG A 279 9.49 -8.09 -13.20
C ARG A 279 10.11 -9.25 -13.95
N LEU A 280 11.43 -9.38 -13.86
CA LEU A 280 12.18 -10.31 -14.68
C LEU A 280 11.87 -11.77 -14.34
N TYR A 281 11.71 -12.10 -13.04
CA TYR A 281 11.28 -13.43 -12.62
C TYR A 281 9.91 -13.80 -13.20
N THR A 282 8.91 -12.92 -13.09
CA THR A 282 7.58 -13.12 -13.67
C THR A 282 7.65 -13.29 -15.19
N PHE A 283 8.49 -12.51 -15.87
CA PHE A 283 8.71 -12.65 -17.32
C PHE A 283 9.28 -14.03 -17.67
N VAL A 284 10.27 -14.52 -16.93
CA VAL A 284 10.87 -15.84 -17.15
C VAL A 284 9.85 -16.96 -16.99
N GLN A 285 9.04 -16.91 -15.94
CA GLN A 285 8.02 -17.93 -15.66
C GLN A 285 6.86 -17.89 -16.66
N GLU A 286 6.32 -16.70 -16.96
CA GLU A 286 5.13 -16.55 -17.83
C GLU A 286 5.45 -16.82 -19.31
N TYR A 287 6.66 -16.50 -19.77
CA TYR A 287 7.06 -16.61 -21.18
C TYR A 287 8.08 -17.71 -21.45
N ASP A 288 8.34 -18.59 -20.48
CA ASP A 288 9.26 -19.72 -20.60
C ASP A 288 10.62 -19.31 -21.17
N GLN A 289 11.39 -18.55 -20.39
CA GLN A 289 12.71 -18.04 -20.76
C GLN A 289 13.84 -18.68 -19.92
N PRO A 290 14.01 -20.02 -19.95
CA PRO A 290 14.95 -20.73 -19.07
C PRO A 290 16.41 -20.37 -19.35
N GLY A 291 16.73 -19.79 -20.52
CA GLY A 291 18.08 -19.37 -20.87
C GLY A 291 18.67 -18.35 -19.87
N LEU A 292 17.84 -17.50 -19.26
CA LEU A 292 18.30 -16.55 -18.23
C LEU A 292 18.77 -17.22 -16.94
N LEU A 293 18.25 -18.41 -16.63
CA LEU A 293 18.65 -19.18 -15.44
C LEU A 293 20.01 -19.85 -15.62
N THR A 294 20.52 -19.93 -16.84
CA THR A 294 21.82 -20.52 -17.19
C THR A 294 22.78 -19.54 -17.87
N GLY A 295 22.37 -18.29 -18.01
CA GLY A 295 23.10 -17.26 -18.76
C GLY A 295 24.26 -16.63 -17.98
N ASN A 296 24.78 -15.54 -18.55
CA ASN A 296 25.84 -14.73 -17.98
C ASN A 296 25.45 -14.20 -16.59
N TYR A 297 24.20 -13.76 -16.40
CA TYR A 297 23.73 -13.29 -15.09
C TYR A 297 23.80 -14.39 -14.03
N SER A 298 23.25 -15.57 -14.33
CA SER A 298 23.33 -16.72 -13.42
C SER A 298 24.78 -17.16 -13.16
N GLY A 299 25.66 -17.01 -14.15
CA GLY A 299 27.10 -17.27 -14.03
C GLY A 299 27.83 -16.38 -13.01
N LEU A 300 27.27 -15.20 -12.66
CA LEU A 300 27.83 -14.32 -11.62
C LEU A 300 27.82 -14.94 -10.22
N GLN A 301 27.12 -16.05 -10.01
CA GLN A 301 27.21 -16.83 -8.76
C GLN A 301 28.66 -17.27 -8.47
N SER A 302 29.45 -17.55 -9.51
CA SER A 302 30.89 -17.84 -9.38
C SER A 302 31.73 -16.66 -8.89
N GLN A 303 31.18 -15.45 -8.97
CA GLN A 303 31.80 -14.17 -8.59
C GLN A 303 31.19 -13.60 -7.29
N GLY A 304 30.35 -14.36 -6.60
CA GLY A 304 29.78 -13.98 -5.30
C GLY A 304 28.34 -13.48 -5.32
N LEU A 305 27.63 -13.52 -6.46
CA LEU A 305 26.18 -13.29 -6.48
C LEU A 305 25.48 -14.40 -5.67
N PRO A 306 24.69 -14.06 -4.63
CA PRO A 306 23.96 -15.07 -3.87
C PRO A 306 23.00 -15.85 -4.76
N GLN A 307 23.00 -17.18 -4.61
CA GLN A 307 22.17 -18.09 -5.41
C GLN A 307 20.70 -17.66 -5.46
N GLU A 308 20.11 -17.35 -4.31
CA GLU A 308 18.70 -16.98 -4.26
C GLU A 308 18.41 -15.60 -4.92
N ARG A 309 19.39 -14.68 -4.99
CA ARG A 309 19.23 -13.44 -5.78
C ARG A 309 19.26 -13.74 -7.28
N ALA A 310 20.13 -14.66 -7.70
CA ALA A 310 20.20 -15.10 -9.09
C ALA A 310 18.91 -15.82 -9.53
N GLU A 311 18.37 -16.71 -8.69
CA GLU A 311 17.15 -17.49 -8.97
C GLU A 311 15.90 -16.61 -9.12
N PHE A 312 15.77 -15.57 -8.29
CA PHE A 312 14.61 -14.68 -8.26
C PHE A 312 14.83 -13.33 -8.96
N PHE A 313 15.99 -13.15 -9.61
CA PHE A 313 16.37 -11.92 -10.31
C PHE A 313 16.25 -10.67 -9.43
N LEU A 314 16.90 -10.71 -8.27
CA LEU A 314 16.89 -9.62 -7.30
C LEU A 314 18.17 -8.79 -7.37
N ASP A 315 17.99 -7.47 -7.37
CA ASP A 315 19.07 -6.50 -7.29
C ASP A 315 19.75 -6.49 -5.91
N PRO A 316 20.84 -5.72 -5.73
CA PRO A 316 21.58 -5.67 -4.47
C PRO A 316 20.79 -5.19 -3.25
N TRP A 317 19.63 -4.56 -3.46
CA TRP A 317 18.73 -4.09 -2.42
C TRP A 317 17.54 -5.04 -2.19
N ASN A 318 17.59 -6.24 -2.76
CA ASN A 318 16.54 -7.26 -2.72
C ASN A 318 15.22 -6.81 -3.35
N SER A 319 15.28 -5.89 -4.31
CA SER A 319 14.16 -5.52 -5.17
C SER A 319 14.27 -6.28 -6.50
N PRO A 320 13.14 -6.60 -7.15
CA PRO A 320 13.17 -7.33 -8.40
C PRO A 320 13.70 -6.48 -9.55
N TYR A 321 14.55 -7.06 -10.40
CA TYR A 321 14.88 -6.48 -11.70
C TYR A 321 13.65 -6.42 -12.60
N TRP A 322 13.59 -5.40 -13.46
CA TRP A 322 12.51 -5.18 -14.41
C TRP A 322 13.00 -5.29 -15.85
N ILE A 323 12.10 -5.74 -16.72
CA ILE A 323 12.25 -5.64 -18.17
C ILE A 323 11.14 -4.76 -18.73
N ARG A 324 11.53 -3.86 -19.62
CA ARG A 324 10.62 -3.05 -20.41
C ARG A 324 10.98 -3.16 -21.89
N ASP A 325 9.97 -3.41 -22.70
CA ASP A 325 10.08 -3.43 -24.16
C ASP A 325 8.93 -2.62 -24.73
N ARG A 326 9.26 -1.54 -25.42
CA ARG A 326 8.29 -0.68 -26.09
C ARG A 326 8.58 -0.70 -27.58
N CYS A 327 7.54 -0.93 -28.38
CA CYS A 327 7.63 -0.66 -29.80
C CYS A 327 6.60 0.38 -30.23
N ASP A 328 7.09 1.34 -30.99
CA ASP A 328 6.27 2.35 -31.62
C ASP A 328 6.12 2.02 -33.11
N ARG A 329 4.88 1.71 -33.49
CA ARG A 329 4.52 1.40 -34.88
C ARG A 329 4.57 2.61 -35.80
N GLN A 330 4.45 3.82 -35.26
CA GLN A 330 4.48 5.06 -36.06
C GLN A 330 5.90 5.44 -36.44
N THR A 331 6.84 5.30 -35.50
CA THR A 331 8.26 5.61 -35.73
C THR A 331 9.09 4.40 -36.14
N ASN A 332 8.49 3.20 -36.15
CA ASN A 332 9.16 1.91 -36.35
C ASN A 332 10.38 1.71 -35.43
N SER A 333 10.29 2.26 -34.21
CA SER A 333 11.33 2.14 -33.19
C SER A 333 10.95 1.09 -32.16
N ARG A 334 11.95 0.37 -31.65
CA ARG A 334 11.82 -0.56 -30.53
C ARG A 334 12.92 -0.24 -29.54
N ILE A 335 12.56 -0.15 -28.27
CA ILE A 335 13.51 0.09 -27.18
C ILE A 335 13.27 -1.01 -26.16
N THR A 336 14.31 -1.80 -25.88
CA THR A 336 14.29 -2.77 -24.79
C THR A 336 15.30 -2.33 -23.74
N PHE A 337 14.89 -2.35 -22.48
CA PHE A 337 15.84 -2.16 -21.39
C PHE A 337 15.49 -3.01 -20.18
N ILE A 338 16.55 -3.46 -19.51
CA ILE A 338 16.50 -4.07 -18.19
C ILE A 338 17.06 -3.08 -17.20
N TYR A 339 16.42 -2.99 -16.04
CA TYR A 339 16.82 -2.03 -15.04
C TYR A 339 16.44 -2.47 -13.61
N SER A 340 17.16 -1.93 -12.63
CA SER A 340 16.83 -1.91 -11.22
C SER A 340 16.47 -0.47 -10.84
N PHE A 341 15.60 -0.32 -9.84
CA PHE A 341 15.25 0.97 -9.25
C PHE A 341 16.35 1.57 -8.36
N GLY A 342 17.53 0.95 -8.33
CA GLY A 342 18.67 1.52 -7.64
C GLY A 342 18.49 1.62 -6.12
N PRO A 343 19.33 2.44 -5.45
CA PRO A 343 19.37 2.54 -4.00
C PRO A 343 18.17 3.25 -3.38
N ASP A 344 17.50 4.15 -4.11
CA ASP A 344 16.30 4.82 -3.60
C ASP A 344 15.00 4.05 -3.86
N ARG A 345 15.07 3.03 -4.74
CA ARG A 345 14.00 2.07 -5.06
C ARG A 345 12.73 2.74 -5.60
N GLN A 346 12.84 3.97 -6.08
CA GLN A 346 11.74 4.69 -6.71
C GLN A 346 11.65 4.30 -8.18
N ARG A 347 10.43 4.43 -8.73
CA ARG A 347 10.24 4.26 -10.17
C ARG A 347 10.49 5.59 -10.87
N ASP A 348 11.75 5.86 -11.14
CA ASP A 348 12.18 7.06 -11.86
C ASP A 348 12.12 6.87 -13.39
N SER A 349 12.43 5.67 -13.90
CA SER A 349 12.43 5.41 -15.35
C SER A 349 11.09 5.70 -16.02
N SER A 350 11.17 6.44 -17.13
CA SER A 350 10.04 6.75 -17.98
C SER A 350 9.67 5.57 -18.89
N ARG A 351 8.80 5.83 -19.88
CA ARG A 351 8.43 4.81 -20.88
C ARG A 351 9.54 4.48 -21.88
N THR A 352 10.58 5.31 -21.96
CA THR A 352 11.60 5.25 -23.02
C THR A 352 13.02 5.49 -22.51
N GLU A 353 13.17 5.94 -21.27
CA GLU A 353 14.44 6.39 -20.72
C GLU A 353 14.60 5.86 -19.31
N ILE A 354 15.83 5.45 -18.99
CA ILE A 354 16.26 5.21 -17.62
C ILE A 354 16.59 6.57 -17.01
N LEU A 355 15.92 6.92 -15.92
CA LEU A 355 16.02 8.23 -15.30
C LEU A 355 16.37 8.06 -13.82
N GLY A 356 16.76 9.17 -13.17
CA GLY A 356 17.02 9.17 -11.74
C GLY A 356 18.28 8.41 -11.36
N ASP A 357 18.17 7.56 -10.35
CA ASP A 357 19.23 6.64 -9.93
C ASP A 357 19.02 5.19 -10.42
N ASP A 358 17.98 4.95 -11.24
CA ASP A 358 17.75 3.66 -11.88
C ASP A 358 19.01 3.21 -12.65
N ILE A 359 19.36 1.94 -12.47
CA ILE A 359 20.52 1.32 -13.12
C ILE A 359 20.00 0.37 -14.18
N GLY A 360 20.23 0.68 -15.45
CA GLY A 360 19.76 -0.14 -16.55
C GLY A 360 20.65 -0.09 -17.78
N SER A 361 20.34 -0.96 -18.74
CA SER A 361 21.01 -1.04 -20.03
C SER A 361 19.95 -1.09 -21.14
N ILE A 362 20.20 -0.38 -22.23
CA ILE A 362 19.30 -0.22 -23.38
C ILE A 362 19.93 -0.84 -24.61
N TRP A 363 19.17 -1.63 -25.36
CA TRP A 363 19.60 -2.19 -26.65
C TRP A 363 18.46 -2.33 -27.66
#